data_AF-A0A944CSB4-F1
#
_entry.id   AF-A0A944CSB4-F1
#
_cell.length_a   1.000
_cell.length_b   1.000
_cell.length_c   1.000
_cell.angle_alpha   90.00
_cell.angle_beta   90.00
_cell.angle_gamma   90.00
#
_symmetry.space_group_name_H-M   'P 1'
#
loop_
_entity.id
_entity.type
_entity.pdbx_description
1 polymer ?
#
loop_
_entity_poly.entity_id
_entity_poly.type
_entity_poly.pdbx_seq_one_letter_code
_entity_poly.pdbx_strand_id
1 'polypeptide(L)'
;MLHKSTELRFVNSEVGYGVFATELIPKGTIIVFHDPLDVEVKPEMFASLYSINVKFKEIIEHFAYVNLDGYVVIPWDNDKYVNHSCDFNTIPTGYMLSIAVRDIAEGEEITTDYGLLDVDYGDLLDEDYKRGMLCKCGSPNCRKEIKADHKACLHLWISPTNEALNCVLNVKQPLLDFMDSKRKNNLLQSLQSNHDFSQLLLNWIEKREANFYKQWAKVLAKM
;
A
#
# COMPACT_ATOMS: atom_id res chain seq x y z
N MET A 1 7.80 -5.42 5.46
CA MET A 1 8.39 -6.71 5.05
C MET A 1 7.63 -7.34 3.89
N LEU A 2 8.30 -7.45 2.75
CA LEU A 2 7.85 -8.10 1.52
C LEU A 2 8.04 -9.63 1.55
N HIS A 3 7.16 -10.34 0.85
CA HIS A 3 7.22 -11.79 0.68
C HIS A 3 8.53 -12.22 0.01
N LYS A 4 9.17 -13.26 0.54
CA LYS A 4 10.50 -13.71 0.08
C LYS A 4 10.53 -14.23 -1.36
N SER A 5 9.40 -14.70 -1.87
CA SER A 5 9.28 -15.27 -3.21
C SER A 5 9.07 -14.18 -4.25
N THR A 6 9.90 -13.15 -4.16
CA THR A 6 9.85 -11.96 -5.00
C THR A 6 11.26 -11.54 -5.39
N GLU A 7 11.38 -10.91 -6.54
CA GLU A 7 12.62 -10.32 -6.99
C GLU A 7 12.38 -8.96 -7.66
N LEU A 8 13.41 -8.13 -7.68
CA LEU A 8 13.37 -6.85 -8.35
C LEU A 8 13.78 -7.03 -9.82
N ARG A 9 12.98 -6.52 -10.75
CA ARG A 9 13.35 -6.46 -12.17
C ARG A 9 13.20 -5.04 -12.71
N PHE A 10 14.05 -4.68 -13.64
CA PHE A 10 13.89 -3.43 -14.39
C PHE A 10 12.74 -3.61 -15.40
N VAL A 11 11.75 -2.72 -15.34
CA VAL A 11 10.57 -2.75 -16.21
C VAL A 11 10.86 -1.95 -17.49
N ASN A 12 11.14 -0.66 -17.34
CA ASN A 12 11.57 0.24 -18.41
C ASN A 12 12.06 1.58 -17.81
N SER A 13 12.54 2.50 -18.65
CA SER A 13 13.09 3.81 -18.20
C SER A 13 12.07 4.75 -17.57
N GLU A 14 10.78 4.46 -17.71
CA GLU A 14 9.70 5.34 -17.30
C GLU A 14 9.08 4.91 -15.96
N VAL A 15 8.87 3.60 -15.79
CA VAL A 15 8.41 2.97 -14.53
C VAL A 15 9.59 2.73 -13.59
N GLY A 16 10.77 2.41 -14.14
CA GLY A 16 11.94 2.02 -13.37
C GLY A 16 11.89 0.53 -13.02
N TYR A 17 11.90 0.22 -11.74
CA TYR A 17 11.89 -1.16 -11.24
C TYR A 17 10.50 -1.59 -10.80
N GLY A 18 10.26 -2.91 -10.83
CA GLY A 18 9.06 -3.54 -10.31
C GLY A 18 9.41 -4.79 -9.53
N VAL A 19 8.46 -5.23 -8.71
CA VAL A 19 8.56 -6.46 -7.92
C VAL A 19 7.88 -7.58 -8.67
N PHE A 20 8.54 -8.73 -8.85
CA PHE A 20 8.02 -9.86 -9.61
C PHE A 20 8.02 -11.12 -8.77
N ALA A 21 7.00 -11.97 -8.92
CA ALA A 21 6.93 -13.25 -8.24
C ALA A 21 7.97 -14.24 -8.81
N THR A 22 8.65 -14.98 -7.93
CA THR A 22 9.64 -16.01 -8.34
C THR A 22 9.05 -17.42 -8.36
N GLU A 23 7.79 -17.59 -7.97
CA GLU A 23 7.00 -18.82 -8.00
C GLU A 23 5.52 -18.44 -7.96
N LEU A 24 4.61 -19.41 -8.14
CA LEU A 24 3.18 -19.19 -7.94
C LEU A 24 2.89 -18.70 -6.51
N ILE A 25 2.22 -17.55 -6.40
CA ILE A 25 1.70 -17.04 -5.12
C ILE A 25 0.16 -17.16 -5.13
N PRO A 26 -0.43 -18.04 -4.31
CA PRO A 26 -1.87 -18.24 -4.28
C PRO A 26 -2.67 -17.00 -3.80
N LYS A 27 -3.92 -16.89 -4.26
CA LYS A 27 -4.91 -15.94 -3.70
C LYS A 27 -5.00 -16.06 -2.18
N GLY A 28 -5.00 -14.92 -1.50
CA GLY A 28 -5.05 -14.82 -0.04
C GLY A 28 -3.69 -14.89 0.65
N THR A 29 -2.59 -15.13 -0.07
CA THR A 29 -1.24 -15.04 0.54
C THR A 29 -0.95 -13.61 0.98
N ILE A 30 -0.43 -13.43 2.20
CA ILE A 30 0.07 -12.15 2.70
C ILE A 30 1.38 -11.84 1.96
N ILE A 31 1.37 -10.74 1.21
CA ILE A 31 2.48 -10.31 0.36
C ILE A 31 3.38 -9.33 1.08
N VAL A 32 2.80 -8.45 1.90
CA VAL A 32 3.52 -7.43 2.64
C VAL A 32 2.88 -7.28 4.00
N PHE A 33 3.66 -7.05 5.06
CA PHE A 33 3.14 -6.46 6.30
C PHE A 33 4.06 -5.35 6.80
N HIS A 34 3.47 -4.33 7.44
CA HIS A 34 4.25 -3.28 8.09
C HIS A 34 5.03 -3.84 9.27
N ASP A 35 6.35 -3.71 9.26
CA ASP A 35 7.25 -4.28 10.26
C ASP A 35 8.13 -3.20 10.91
N PRO A 36 8.76 -3.48 12.08
CA PRO A 36 9.50 -2.46 12.82
C PRO A 36 10.74 -1.86 12.11
N LEU A 37 11.16 -2.40 10.97
CA LEU A 37 12.28 -1.87 10.18
C LEU A 37 11.85 -0.75 9.23
N ASP A 38 10.55 -0.61 8.94
CA ASP A 38 10.02 0.47 8.10
C ASP A 38 10.31 1.85 8.75
N VAL A 39 10.65 2.85 7.93
CA VAL A 39 10.99 4.18 8.42
C VAL A 39 9.73 5.04 8.48
N GLU A 40 9.28 5.34 9.71
CA GLU A 40 8.18 6.28 9.94
C GLU A 40 8.70 7.74 9.96
N VAL A 41 8.32 8.51 8.95
CA VAL A 41 8.61 9.93 8.80
C VAL A 41 7.48 10.75 9.43
N LYS A 42 7.74 11.27 10.62
CA LYS A 42 6.81 12.17 11.34
C LYS A 42 6.83 13.58 10.75
N PRO A 43 5.77 14.38 10.95
CA PRO A 43 5.68 15.74 10.40
C PRO A 43 6.89 16.62 10.72
N GLU A 44 7.39 16.59 11.97
CA GLU A 44 8.56 17.37 12.38
C GLU A 44 9.86 16.88 11.72
N MET A 45 10.00 15.57 11.53
CA MET A 45 11.12 14.99 10.81
C MET A 45 11.08 15.38 9.33
N PHE A 46 9.91 15.30 8.70
CA PHE A 46 9.69 15.74 7.33
C PHE A 46 10.06 17.21 7.15
N ALA A 47 9.53 18.11 7.99
CA ALA A 47 9.83 19.54 7.94
C ALA A 47 11.34 19.83 8.13
N SER A 48 12.00 19.08 9.03
CA SER A 48 13.44 19.17 9.24
C SER A 48 14.23 18.73 7.99
N LEU A 49 13.91 17.58 7.40
CA LEU A 49 14.55 17.08 6.18
C LEU A 49 14.33 18.04 5.00
N TYR A 50 13.10 18.51 4.83
CA TYR A 50 12.74 19.50 3.81
C TYR A 50 13.57 20.78 3.94
N SER A 51 13.75 21.28 5.17
CA SER A 51 14.55 22.47 5.45
C SER A 51 16.05 22.27 5.20
N ILE A 52 16.54 21.03 5.32
CA ILE A 52 17.94 20.68 5.01
C ILE A 52 18.14 20.63 3.49
N ASN A 53 17.27 19.92 2.78
CA ASN A 53 17.33 19.80 1.32
C ASN A 53 15.97 19.41 0.75
N VAL A 54 15.43 20.27 -0.13
CA VAL A 54 14.15 20.06 -0.82
C VAL A 54 14.08 18.70 -1.55
N LYS A 55 15.21 18.15 -2.02
CA LYS A 55 15.26 16.86 -2.71
C LYS A 55 14.85 15.66 -1.86
N PHE A 56 14.86 15.78 -0.52
CA PHE A 56 14.31 14.73 0.33
C PHE A 56 12.80 14.58 0.16
N LYS A 57 12.09 15.66 -0.20
CA LYS A 57 10.67 15.63 -0.57
C LYS A 57 10.44 14.62 -1.68
N GLU A 58 11.17 14.76 -2.79
CA GLU A 58 11.04 13.90 -3.98
C GLU A 58 11.24 12.41 -3.66
N ILE A 59 12.21 12.08 -2.79
CA ILE A 59 12.47 10.69 -2.38
C ILE A 59 11.31 10.13 -1.54
N ILE A 60 10.81 10.94 -0.60
CA ILE A 60 9.71 10.55 0.28
C ILE A 60 8.44 10.34 -0.56
N GLU A 61 8.11 11.29 -1.42
CA GLU A 61 6.90 11.23 -2.25
C GLU A 61 6.93 10.09 -3.27
N HIS A 62 8.13 9.69 -3.71
CA HIS A 62 8.27 8.60 -4.66
C HIS A 62 8.14 7.21 -4.03
N PHE A 63 8.63 7.01 -2.79
CA PHE A 63 8.74 5.67 -2.19
C PHE A 63 7.82 5.43 -0.99
N ALA A 64 7.18 6.47 -0.45
CA ALA A 64 6.43 6.37 0.79
C ALA A 64 4.93 6.23 0.57
N TYR A 65 4.25 5.72 1.59
CA TYR A 65 2.79 5.71 1.72
C TYR A 65 2.40 6.21 3.10
N VAL A 66 1.11 6.47 3.34
CA VAL A 66 0.61 6.85 4.68
C VAL A 66 0.03 5.65 5.42
N ASN A 67 0.49 5.44 6.65
CA ASN A 67 -0.01 4.38 7.52
C ASN A 67 -1.31 4.76 8.25
N LEU A 68 -1.93 3.81 8.95
CA LEU A 68 -3.18 4.02 9.67
C LEU A 68 -3.13 5.16 10.71
N ASP A 69 -1.96 5.44 11.28
CA ASP A 69 -1.76 6.48 12.28
C ASP A 69 -1.52 7.87 11.66
N GLY A 70 -1.54 7.96 10.33
CA GLY A 70 -1.39 9.20 9.58
C GLY A 70 0.05 9.62 9.36
N TYR A 71 1.03 8.74 9.62
CA TYR A 71 2.43 9.01 9.35
C TYR A 71 2.85 8.51 7.98
N VAL A 72 3.82 9.20 7.39
CA VAL A 72 4.46 8.77 6.15
C VAL A 72 5.43 7.64 6.47
N VAL A 73 5.40 6.57 5.69
CA VAL A 73 6.21 5.36 5.88
C VAL A 73 6.99 5.06 4.62
N ILE A 74 8.32 4.97 4.75
CA ILE A 74 9.20 4.51 3.69
C ILE A 74 9.52 3.04 3.97
N PRO A 75 9.12 2.10 3.09
CA PRO A 75 9.51 0.71 3.21
C PRO A 75 11.03 0.56 3.15
N TRP A 76 11.59 -0.21 4.09
CA TRP A 76 13.04 -0.43 4.12
C TRP A 76 13.50 -1.39 3.00
N ASP A 77 12.67 -2.38 2.64
CA ASP A 77 12.95 -3.43 1.66
C ASP A 77 12.38 -3.13 0.26
N ASN A 78 12.22 -4.14 -0.59
CA ASN A 78 11.80 -3.96 -1.98
C ASN A 78 10.30 -3.62 -2.16
N ASP A 79 9.50 -3.58 -1.09
CA ASP A 79 8.08 -3.19 -1.17
C ASP A 79 7.87 -1.80 -1.78
N LYS A 80 8.83 -0.88 -1.58
CA LYS A 80 8.82 0.45 -2.21
C LYS A 80 8.83 0.46 -3.75
N TYR A 81 9.07 -0.69 -4.39
CA TYR A 81 9.03 -0.84 -5.85
C TYR A 81 7.76 -1.58 -6.34
N VAL A 82 6.77 -1.84 -5.47
CA VAL A 82 5.48 -2.38 -5.89
C VAL A 82 4.74 -1.32 -6.69
N ASN A 83 4.53 -1.58 -7.98
CA ASN A 83 3.95 -0.61 -8.90
C ASN A 83 2.42 -0.62 -8.89
N HIS A 84 1.86 0.43 -9.50
CA HIS A 84 0.44 0.51 -9.73
C HIS A 84 -0.04 -0.35 -10.90
N SER A 85 -1.18 -1.03 -10.72
CA SER A 85 -2.02 -1.50 -11.83
C SER A 85 -3.50 -1.23 -11.58
N CYS A 86 -4.25 -0.89 -12.64
CA CYS A 86 -5.72 -0.84 -12.60
C CYS A 86 -6.34 -2.24 -12.59
N ASP A 87 -5.57 -3.27 -12.98
CA ASP A 87 -5.87 -4.69 -12.81
C ASP A 87 -4.86 -5.27 -11.82
N PHE A 88 -4.92 -4.76 -10.59
CA PHE A 88 -4.00 -5.10 -9.51
C PHE A 88 -4.16 -6.56 -9.08
N ASN A 89 -3.07 -7.15 -8.57
CA ASN A 89 -3.10 -8.50 -8.02
C ASN A 89 -2.86 -8.55 -6.51
N THR A 90 -2.58 -7.42 -5.89
CA THR A 90 -2.50 -7.27 -4.43
C THR A 90 -3.29 -6.07 -3.93
N ILE A 91 -3.71 -6.11 -2.67
CA ILE A 91 -4.40 -4.99 -2.04
C ILE A 91 -4.02 -4.84 -0.57
N PRO A 92 -3.76 -3.61 -0.07
CA PRO A 92 -3.63 -3.34 1.35
C PRO A 92 -4.97 -3.55 2.05
N THR A 93 -4.90 -3.98 3.30
CA THR A 93 -6.06 -4.30 4.13
C THR A 93 -6.06 -3.47 5.42
N GLY A 94 -7.20 -3.43 6.10
CA GLY A 94 -7.31 -2.80 7.42
C GLY A 94 -6.45 -3.44 8.52
N TYR A 95 -5.74 -4.54 8.23
CA TYR A 95 -4.84 -5.25 9.13
C TYR A 95 -3.38 -4.78 9.04
N MET A 96 -3.10 -3.68 8.34
CA MET A 96 -1.73 -3.18 8.09
C MET A 96 -0.85 -4.23 7.38
N LEU A 97 -1.44 -4.93 6.42
CA LEU A 97 -0.80 -5.90 5.54
C LEU A 97 -1.50 -5.88 4.17
N SER A 98 -0.80 -6.33 3.15
CA SER A 98 -1.33 -6.53 1.81
C SER A 98 -1.45 -8.02 1.49
N ILE A 99 -2.50 -8.40 0.76
CA ILE A 99 -2.76 -9.78 0.34
C ILE A 99 -2.88 -9.89 -1.18
N ALA A 100 -2.58 -11.06 -1.72
CA ALA A 100 -2.89 -11.39 -3.11
C ALA A 100 -4.41 -11.55 -3.30
N VAL A 101 -5.00 -10.82 -4.25
CA VAL A 101 -6.45 -10.88 -4.52
C VAL A 101 -6.85 -11.92 -5.57
N ARG A 102 -5.85 -12.47 -6.25
CA ARG A 102 -5.91 -13.59 -7.18
C ARG A 102 -4.58 -14.34 -7.14
N ASP A 103 -4.53 -15.51 -7.78
CA ASP A 103 -3.25 -16.18 -7.98
C ASP A 103 -2.32 -15.27 -8.81
N ILE A 104 -1.05 -15.20 -8.41
CA ILE A 104 0.02 -14.46 -9.08
C ILE A 104 0.99 -15.49 -9.65
N ALA A 105 1.10 -15.53 -10.97
CA ALA A 105 1.94 -16.52 -11.64
C ALA A 105 3.44 -16.22 -11.42
N GLU A 106 4.28 -17.25 -11.56
CA GLU A 106 5.73 -17.05 -11.63
C GLU A 106 6.07 -16.08 -12.75
N GLY A 107 6.91 -15.09 -12.43
CA GLY A 107 7.32 -14.04 -13.36
C GLY A 107 6.29 -12.94 -13.59
N GLU A 108 5.12 -12.98 -12.94
CA GLU A 108 4.14 -11.90 -12.95
C GLU A 108 4.57 -10.77 -12.01
N GLU A 109 4.32 -9.51 -12.40
CA GLU A 109 4.59 -8.34 -11.57
C GLU A 109 3.57 -8.25 -10.43
N ILE A 110 4.06 -8.05 -9.21
CA ILE A 110 3.25 -7.73 -8.03
C ILE A 110 2.86 -6.26 -8.12
N THR A 111 1.55 -6.01 -8.17
CA THR A 111 0.99 -4.67 -8.36
C THR A 111 -0.15 -4.41 -7.40
N THR A 112 -0.36 -3.14 -7.07
CA THR A 112 -1.44 -2.69 -6.19
C THR A 112 -2.20 -1.52 -6.80
N ASP A 113 -3.38 -1.21 -6.26
CA ASP A 113 -4.09 0.00 -6.63
C ASP A 113 -3.62 1.18 -5.77
N TYR A 114 -2.79 2.07 -6.32
CA TYR A 114 -2.37 3.26 -5.61
C TYR A 114 -3.55 4.15 -5.22
N GLY A 115 -4.68 4.12 -5.93
CA GLY A 115 -5.87 4.88 -5.57
C GLY A 115 -6.40 4.58 -4.16
N LEU A 116 -6.04 3.41 -3.60
CA LEU A 116 -6.32 3.05 -2.20
C LEU A 116 -5.22 3.51 -1.23
N LEU A 117 -4.00 3.74 -1.73
CA LEU A 117 -2.83 4.18 -0.97
C LEU A 117 -2.61 5.71 -1.01
N ASP A 118 -3.62 6.45 -1.50
CA ASP A 118 -3.59 7.90 -1.70
C ASP A 118 -2.40 8.34 -2.58
N VAL A 119 -2.47 8.06 -3.90
CA VAL A 119 -1.47 8.54 -4.91
C VAL A 119 -1.28 10.05 -4.93
N ASP A 120 -2.14 10.78 -4.22
CA ASP A 120 -2.15 12.23 -4.18
C ASP A 120 -1.11 12.81 -3.18
N TYR A 121 -0.29 11.98 -2.52
CA TYR A 121 0.88 12.45 -1.77
C TYR A 121 2.08 12.83 -2.64
N GLY A 122 1.96 12.70 -3.97
CA GLY A 122 2.91 13.28 -4.93
C GLY A 122 3.11 14.79 -4.77
N ASP A 123 2.25 15.45 -3.99
CA ASP A 123 2.50 16.76 -3.42
C ASP A 123 1.90 16.85 -2.02
N LEU A 124 2.62 16.36 -1.00
CA LEU A 124 2.30 16.60 0.42
C LEU A 124 2.17 18.12 0.76
N LEU A 125 2.55 18.98 -0.19
CA LEU A 125 2.91 20.38 -0.03
C LEU A 125 2.39 21.32 -1.15
N ASP A 126 1.58 20.85 -2.10
CA ASP A 126 1.03 21.72 -3.17
C ASP A 126 -0.50 21.84 -3.04
N GLU A 127 -1.04 23.06 -3.10
CA GLU A 127 -2.50 23.31 -3.10
C GLU A 127 -3.18 22.69 -4.33
N ASP A 128 -2.42 22.38 -5.38
CA ASP A 128 -2.85 21.61 -6.56
C ASP A 128 -2.93 20.08 -6.32
N TYR A 129 -2.96 19.63 -5.05
CA TYR A 129 -3.16 18.29 -4.43
C TYR A 129 -4.11 17.29 -5.16
N LYS A 130 -4.83 17.71 -6.20
CA LYS A 130 -5.80 16.90 -6.96
C LYS A 130 -5.31 16.44 -8.33
N ARG A 131 -4.05 16.72 -8.69
CA ARG A 131 -3.44 16.25 -9.94
C ARG A 131 -3.03 14.79 -9.79
N GLY A 132 -3.99 13.89 -9.99
CA GLY A 132 -3.75 12.45 -9.94
C GLY A 132 -2.60 11.98 -10.84
N MET A 133 -2.13 10.77 -10.61
CA MET A 133 -1.02 10.17 -11.36
C MET A 133 -1.48 9.67 -12.74
N LEU A 134 -0.78 10.07 -13.81
CA LEU A 134 -0.99 9.49 -15.13
C LEU A 134 -0.63 8.00 -15.14
N CYS A 135 -1.62 7.15 -15.42
CA CYS A 135 -1.48 5.71 -15.33
C CYS A 135 -0.93 5.09 -16.62
N LYS A 136 0.08 4.23 -16.46
CA LYS A 136 0.75 3.54 -17.56
C LYS A 136 0.87 2.04 -17.35
N CYS A 137 -0.04 1.47 -16.56
CA CYS A 137 -0.04 0.05 -16.19
C CYS A 137 -0.30 -0.94 -17.34
N GLY A 138 -0.67 -0.47 -18.54
CA GLY A 138 -0.94 -1.34 -19.69
C GLY A 138 -2.23 -2.18 -19.62
N SER A 139 -2.97 -2.15 -18.50
CA SER A 139 -4.23 -2.90 -18.37
C SER A 139 -5.26 -2.48 -19.45
N PRO A 140 -6.03 -3.43 -20.02
CA PRO A 140 -7.16 -3.12 -20.90
C PRO A 140 -8.20 -2.21 -20.25
N ASN A 141 -8.36 -2.33 -18.92
CA ASN A 141 -9.27 -1.53 -18.10
C ASN A 141 -8.57 -0.35 -17.39
N CYS A 142 -7.45 0.12 -17.94
CA CYS A 142 -6.68 1.22 -17.37
C CYS A 142 -7.51 2.50 -17.25
N ARG A 143 -7.59 3.04 -16.02
CA ARG A 143 -8.28 4.29 -15.67
C ARG A 143 -7.63 5.56 -16.25
N LYS A 144 -6.44 5.44 -16.85
CA LYS A 144 -5.61 6.52 -17.44
C LYS A 144 -5.08 7.57 -16.47
N GLU A 145 -5.79 7.86 -15.39
CA GLU A 145 -5.39 8.75 -14.32
C GLU A 145 -5.84 8.13 -12.99
N ILE A 146 -4.96 8.10 -11.98
CA ILE A 146 -5.24 7.54 -10.65
C ILE A 146 -5.32 8.69 -9.65
N LYS A 147 -6.44 8.76 -8.95
CA LYS A 147 -6.73 9.77 -7.93
C LYS A 147 -7.14 9.09 -6.64
N ALA A 148 -7.03 9.78 -5.51
CA ALA A 148 -7.63 9.36 -4.25
C ALA A 148 -9.16 9.60 -4.24
N ASP A 149 -9.89 9.10 -5.24
CA ASP A 149 -11.36 9.05 -5.21
C ASP A 149 -11.81 7.68 -4.70
N HIS A 150 -11.72 7.52 -3.37
CA HIS A 150 -12.10 6.30 -2.69
C HIS A 150 -13.53 5.89 -3.06
N LYS A 151 -14.49 6.81 -3.01
CA LYS A 151 -15.91 6.50 -3.26
C LYS A 151 -16.14 5.93 -4.66
N ALA A 152 -15.49 6.50 -5.67
CA ALA A 152 -15.59 5.99 -7.03
C ALA A 152 -14.97 4.59 -7.18
N CYS A 153 -13.90 4.29 -6.43
CA CYS A 153 -13.14 3.05 -6.60
C CYS A 153 -13.49 1.94 -5.59
N LEU A 154 -14.30 2.19 -4.56
CA LEU A 154 -14.65 1.20 -3.53
C LEU A 154 -15.13 -0.15 -4.10
N HIS A 155 -15.94 -0.10 -5.15
CA HIS A 155 -16.46 -1.29 -5.81
C HIS A 155 -15.37 -2.18 -6.44
N LEU A 156 -14.21 -1.60 -6.79
CA LEU A 156 -13.06 -2.33 -7.31
C LEU A 156 -12.31 -3.07 -6.20
N TRP A 157 -12.38 -2.60 -4.95
CA TRP A 157 -11.56 -3.10 -3.85
C TRP A 157 -12.28 -4.09 -2.96
N ILE A 158 -13.56 -3.82 -2.67
CA ILE A 158 -14.34 -4.54 -1.66
C ILE A 158 -14.44 -6.03 -1.98
N SER A 159 -14.93 -6.40 -3.17
CA SER A 159 -15.16 -7.80 -3.54
C SER A 159 -13.86 -8.59 -3.61
N PRO A 160 -12.81 -8.12 -4.32
CA PRO A 160 -11.53 -8.83 -4.34
C PRO A 160 -10.90 -9.00 -2.96
N THR A 161 -10.98 -7.98 -2.09
CA THR A 161 -10.47 -8.06 -0.71
C THR A 161 -11.22 -9.12 0.09
N ASN A 162 -12.56 -9.08 0.08
CA ASN A 162 -13.39 -10.03 0.83
C ASN A 162 -13.13 -11.47 0.40
N GLU A 163 -13.10 -11.73 -0.91
CA GLU A 163 -12.83 -13.06 -1.43
C GLU A 163 -11.43 -13.57 -1.07
N ALA A 164 -10.43 -12.69 -1.12
CA ALA A 164 -9.05 -13.05 -0.80
C ALA A 164 -8.85 -13.32 0.69
N LEU A 165 -9.51 -12.54 1.57
CA LEU A 165 -9.45 -12.73 3.02
C LEU A 165 -10.04 -14.10 3.44
N ASN A 166 -11.04 -14.61 2.72
CA ASN A 166 -11.57 -15.96 2.92
C ASN A 166 -10.56 -17.08 2.55
N CYS A 167 -9.52 -16.77 1.78
CA CYS A 167 -8.47 -17.71 1.40
C CYS A 167 -7.27 -17.70 2.35
N VAL A 168 -7.07 -16.62 3.14
CA VAL A 168 -5.85 -16.39 3.95
C VAL A 168 -5.51 -17.57 4.86
N LEU A 169 -6.51 -18.18 5.50
CA LEU A 169 -6.32 -19.31 6.42
C LEU A 169 -6.10 -20.65 5.71
N ASN A 170 -6.35 -20.72 4.41
CA ASN A 170 -6.29 -21.94 3.60
C ASN A 170 -5.00 -22.05 2.76
N VAL A 171 -4.14 -21.03 2.80
CA VAL A 171 -2.86 -20.98 2.07
C VAL A 171 -1.70 -20.80 3.04
N LYS A 172 -0.50 -21.18 2.61
CA LYS A 172 0.71 -20.97 3.41
C LYS A 172 0.97 -19.48 3.58
N GLN A 173 1.33 -19.08 4.80
CA GLN A 173 1.63 -17.69 5.13
C GLN A 173 3.05 -17.51 5.69
N PRO A 174 4.09 -17.46 4.84
CA PRO A 174 5.48 -17.36 5.29
C PRO A 174 5.76 -16.13 6.17
N LEU A 175 5.03 -15.03 5.96
CA LEU A 175 5.24 -13.79 6.70
C LEU A 175 4.72 -13.83 8.15
N LEU A 176 3.87 -14.79 8.51
CA LEU A 176 3.40 -14.95 9.90
C LEU A 176 4.51 -15.40 10.85
N ASP A 177 5.65 -15.87 10.35
CA ASP A 177 6.79 -16.27 11.19
C ASP A 177 7.61 -15.07 11.68
N PHE A 178 7.46 -13.91 11.03
CA PHE A 178 8.11 -12.66 11.42
C PHE A 178 7.23 -11.78 12.32
N MET A 179 5.94 -12.09 12.46
CA MET A 179 5.02 -11.35 13.32
C MET A 179 5.18 -11.77 14.78
N ASP A 180 5.08 -10.81 15.69
CA ASP A 180 5.01 -11.12 17.11
C ASP A 180 3.75 -11.93 17.45
N SER A 181 3.83 -12.76 18.49
CA SER A 181 2.76 -13.69 18.84
C SER A 181 1.43 -13.00 19.13
N LYS A 182 1.44 -11.78 19.69
CA LYS A 182 0.21 -11.05 20.01
C LYS A 182 -0.48 -10.57 18.73
N ARG A 183 0.26 -9.93 17.83
CA ARG A 183 -0.26 -9.48 16.52
C ARG A 183 -0.75 -10.65 15.68
N LYS A 184 0.04 -11.73 15.61
CA LYS A 184 -0.32 -12.96 14.89
C LYS A 184 -1.64 -13.56 15.39
N ASN A 185 -1.77 -13.74 16.71
CA ASN A 185 -2.99 -14.31 17.30
C ASN A 185 -4.22 -13.43 17.07
N ASN A 186 -4.07 -12.11 17.21
CA ASN A 186 -5.16 -11.16 16.95
C ASN A 186 -5.61 -11.20 15.48
N LEU A 187 -4.66 -11.26 14.53
CA LEU A 187 -4.96 -11.38 13.11
C LEU A 187 -5.73 -12.67 12.82
N LEU A 188 -5.21 -13.82 13.27
CA LEU A 188 -5.83 -15.13 13.04
C LEU A 188 -7.24 -15.21 13.66
N GLN A 189 -7.43 -14.69 14.87
CA GLN A 189 -8.73 -14.63 15.51
C GLN A 189 -9.73 -13.78 14.70
N SER A 190 -9.29 -12.63 14.19
CA SER A 190 -10.13 -11.75 13.38
C SER A 190 -10.49 -12.34 12.03
N LEU A 191 -9.61 -13.14 11.43
CA LEU A 191 -9.88 -13.81 10.15
C LEU A 191 -10.89 -14.96 10.32
N GLN A 192 -10.89 -15.63 11.49
CA GLN A 192 -11.81 -16.72 11.79
C GLN A 192 -13.25 -16.27 12.06
N SER A 193 -13.46 -15.03 12.52
CA SER A 193 -14.79 -14.52 12.85
C SER A 193 -15.65 -14.11 11.63
N ASN A 194 -15.14 -14.31 10.41
CA ASN A 194 -15.87 -14.34 9.15
C ASN A 194 -16.71 -13.07 8.89
N HIS A 195 -16.03 -11.97 8.54
CA HIS A 195 -16.65 -10.68 8.35
C HIS A 195 -16.79 -10.31 6.87
N ASP A 196 -17.84 -9.54 6.58
CA ASP A 196 -17.76 -8.58 5.48
C ASP A 196 -16.69 -7.53 5.85
N PHE A 197 -15.54 -7.58 5.17
CA PHE A 197 -14.42 -6.68 5.42
C PHE A 197 -14.59 -5.33 4.71
N SER A 198 -15.70 -5.10 4.00
CA SER A 198 -16.03 -3.80 3.42
C SER A 198 -16.00 -2.69 4.48
N GLN A 199 -16.65 -2.93 5.62
CA GLN A 199 -16.68 -1.94 6.70
C GLN A 199 -15.30 -1.75 7.33
N LEU A 200 -14.49 -2.80 7.40
CA LEU A 200 -13.12 -2.70 7.92
C LEU A 200 -12.26 -1.83 6.99
N LEU A 201 -12.34 -2.06 5.68
CA LEU A 201 -11.62 -1.28 4.67
C LEU A 201 -12.08 0.18 4.68
N LEU A 202 -13.39 0.42 4.71
CA LEU A 202 -13.97 1.77 4.83
C LEU A 202 -13.49 2.50 6.07
N ASN A 203 -13.60 1.86 7.24
CA ASN A 203 -13.14 2.43 8.49
C ASN A 203 -11.63 2.71 8.47
N TRP A 204 -10.85 1.85 7.80
CA TRP A 204 -9.41 2.04 7.66
C TRP A 204 -9.10 3.27 6.80
N ILE A 205 -9.76 3.44 5.65
CA ILE A 205 -9.62 4.61 4.78
C ILE A 205 -9.96 5.89 5.54
N GLU A 206 -11.16 5.95 6.15
CA GLU A 206 -11.64 7.14 6.88
C GLU A 206 -10.73 7.50 8.06
N LYS A 207 -10.30 6.49 8.83
CA LYS A 207 -9.43 6.70 9.98
C LYS A 207 -8.04 7.15 9.57
N ARG A 208 -7.47 6.57 8.51
CA ARG A 208 -6.17 6.98 7.96
C ARG A 208 -6.21 8.45 7.56
N GLU A 209 -7.20 8.85 6.77
CA GLU A 209 -7.35 10.23 6.30
C GLU A 209 -7.49 11.22 7.46
N ALA A 210 -8.39 10.93 8.42
CA ALA A 210 -8.57 11.78 9.59
C ALA A 210 -7.29 11.89 10.45
N ASN A 211 -6.57 10.79 10.61
CA ASN A 211 -5.32 10.78 11.35
C ASN A 211 -4.23 11.58 10.63
N PHE A 212 -4.11 11.45 9.30
CA PHE A 212 -3.16 12.22 8.51
C PHE A 212 -3.33 13.72 8.74
N TYR A 213 -4.53 14.28 8.49
CA TYR A 213 -4.75 15.72 8.69
C TYR A 213 -4.51 16.15 10.13
N LYS A 214 -4.83 15.30 11.11
CA LYS A 214 -4.55 15.58 12.53
C LYS A 214 -3.05 15.67 12.82
N GLN A 215 -2.24 14.74 12.32
CA GLN A 215 -0.79 14.75 12.58
C GLN A 215 -0.11 15.91 11.82
N TRP A 216 -0.52 16.13 10.58
CA TRP A 216 0.17 17.05 9.66
C TRP A 216 -0.32 18.50 9.74
N ALA A 217 -1.42 18.79 10.44
CA ALA A 217 -2.01 20.13 10.54
C ALA A 217 -1.01 21.27 10.81
N LYS A 218 -0.04 21.06 11.72
CA LYS A 218 0.94 22.10 12.08
C LYS A 218 1.98 22.36 11.00
N VAL A 219 2.36 21.32 10.25
CA VAL A 219 3.34 21.42 9.16
C VAL A 219 2.65 22.05 7.95
N LEU A 220 1.46 21.54 7.61
CA LEU A 220 0.63 22.08 6.54
C LEU A 220 0.26 23.56 6.75
N ALA A 221 0.03 24.00 7.99
CA ALA A 221 -0.31 25.40 8.28
C ALA A 221 0.89 26.38 8.27
N LYS A 222 2.12 25.89 8.21
CA LYS A 222 3.36 26.71 8.25
C LYS A 222 4.04 26.84 6.89
N MET A 223 3.52 26.13 5.90
CA MET A 223 4.03 26.08 4.54
C MET A 223 3.07 26.87 3.65
#